data_AF-A0A1J7J3N3-F1
#
_entry.id   AF-A0A1J7J3N3-F1
#
_cell.length_a   1.000
_cell.length_b   1.000
_cell.length_c   1.000
_cell.angle_alpha   90.00
_cell.angle_beta   90.00
_cell.angle_gamma   90.00
#
_symmetry.space_group_name_H-M   'P 1'
#
loop_
_entity.id
_entity.type
_entity.pdbx_description
1 polymer ?
#
loop_
_entity_poly.entity_id
_entity_poly.type
_entity_poly.pdbx_seq_one_letter_code
_entity_poly.pdbx_strand_id
1 'polypeptide(L)'
;MSVVPPAGIVRKYYEEAAENIEYRSSAFWQVWLQREFAKTPEELETYAVTSESSPNGSLRRVDQVVRRYDRDHHNLASLIWNECKRPSGNPSEAEAQALDAAQRCIRRENLLWIYALTTVGVTFRVWKVVKRKQQLMPLMGTMYINADSEEAWITSCRYAGGDGGVLPSQSHLLKEYAGEPGESSMQGSEQWYEQPELPPSSWHMEEDGQQQMPLPASEDTGMQSSTQDIYYEEAGGSTAVERTTARTAETWSKVEVHKTRHLTGSQYSFTTNSNHVKDTVKDDWMETEHKGRRAWYYRHKGVYYYTRVKP
;
A
#
# COMPACT_ATOMS: atom_id res chain seq x y z
N MET A 1 1.95 24.09 5.87
CA MET A 1 3.21 24.21 5.09
C MET A 1 3.12 23.32 3.87
N SER A 2 3.10 23.87 2.65
CA SER A 2 3.06 23.06 1.42
C SER A 2 4.20 22.02 1.33
N VAL A 3 4.00 20.90 0.61
CA VAL A 3 5.10 19.95 0.30
C VAL A 3 5.98 20.45 -0.86
N VAL A 4 5.53 21.48 -1.57
CA VAL A 4 6.29 22.21 -2.60
C VAL A 4 6.95 23.43 -1.93
N PRO A 5 8.30 23.50 -1.90
CA PRO A 5 9.00 24.64 -1.30
C PRO A 5 8.72 25.92 -2.08
N PRO A 6 8.87 27.13 -1.51
CA PRO A 6 8.61 28.38 -2.22
C PRO A 6 9.58 28.65 -3.38
N ALA A 7 10.76 28.01 -3.39
CA ALA A 7 11.76 28.15 -4.44
C ALA A 7 12.57 26.85 -4.62
N GLY A 8 13.36 26.78 -5.69
CA GLY A 8 14.27 25.66 -5.99
C GLY A 8 13.71 24.65 -6.98
N ILE A 9 14.42 23.53 -7.15
CA ILE A 9 14.15 22.58 -8.25
C ILE A 9 12.75 21.96 -8.18
N VAL A 10 12.26 21.61 -6.98
CA VAL A 10 10.91 21.06 -6.80
C VAL A 10 9.82 22.07 -7.20
N ARG A 11 10.00 23.36 -6.86
CA ARG A 11 9.08 24.43 -7.27
C ARG A 11 9.03 24.56 -8.78
N LYS A 12 10.20 24.57 -9.44
CA LYS A 12 10.30 24.66 -10.90
C LYS A 12 9.58 23.51 -11.61
N TYR A 13 9.78 22.26 -11.14
CA TYR A 13 9.06 21.11 -11.70
C TYR A 13 7.55 21.14 -11.42
N TYR A 14 7.12 21.65 -10.26
CA TYR A 14 5.70 21.83 -9.95
C TYR A 14 5.02 22.80 -10.94
N GLU A 15 5.64 23.96 -11.19
CA GLU A 15 5.14 24.95 -12.15
C GLU A 15 5.02 24.36 -13.55
N GLU A 16 6.04 23.61 -13.99
CA GLU A 16 6.04 22.94 -15.29
C GLU A 16 4.99 21.82 -15.41
N ALA A 17 4.74 21.09 -14.32
CA ALA A 17 3.71 20.04 -14.26
C ALA A 17 2.29 20.62 -14.27
N ALA A 18 2.09 21.82 -13.75
CA ALA A 18 0.80 22.50 -13.75
C ALA A 18 0.31 22.87 -15.16
N GLU A 19 1.21 22.94 -16.15
CA GLU A 19 0.90 23.26 -17.56
C GLU A 19 0.24 22.11 -18.36
N ASN A 20 -0.26 21.06 -17.69
CA ASN A 20 -1.06 19.98 -18.30
C ASN A 20 -0.33 18.99 -19.23
N ILE A 21 0.93 18.70 -18.91
CA ILE A 21 1.76 17.76 -19.68
C ILE A 21 2.16 16.56 -18.80
N GLU A 22 1.91 15.35 -19.32
CA GLU A 22 2.06 14.07 -18.60
C GLU A 22 3.48 13.82 -18.08
N TYR A 23 4.46 13.87 -18.97
CA TYR A 23 5.85 13.58 -18.62
C TYR A 23 6.41 14.58 -17.59
N ARG A 24 5.90 15.83 -17.58
CA ARG A 24 6.27 16.85 -16.59
C ARG A 24 5.69 16.56 -15.22
N SER A 25 4.46 16.02 -15.17
CA SER A 25 3.84 15.56 -13.92
C SER A 25 4.63 14.40 -13.30
N SER A 26 5.01 13.41 -14.12
CA SER A 26 5.87 12.31 -13.66
C SER A 26 7.23 12.85 -13.16
N ALA A 27 7.90 13.70 -13.93
CA ALA A 27 9.19 14.29 -13.52
C ALA A 27 9.09 15.05 -12.18
N PHE A 28 8.03 15.84 -11.97
CA PHE A 28 7.78 16.52 -10.71
C PHE A 28 7.72 15.55 -9.52
N TRP A 29 6.91 14.49 -9.63
CA TRP A 29 6.79 13.52 -8.54
C TRP A 29 8.07 12.74 -8.29
N GLN A 30 8.83 12.45 -9.34
CA GLN A 30 10.14 11.80 -9.18
C GLN A 30 11.11 12.67 -8.38
N VAL A 31 11.23 13.95 -8.75
CA VAL A 31 12.12 14.91 -8.07
C VAL A 31 11.65 15.16 -6.64
N TRP A 32 10.34 15.24 -6.42
CA TRP A 32 9.77 15.38 -5.09
C TRP A 32 10.09 14.16 -4.20
N LEU A 33 9.87 12.94 -4.69
CA LEU A 33 10.19 11.71 -3.96
C LEU A 33 11.69 11.60 -3.65
N GLN A 34 12.55 11.93 -4.62
CA GLN A 34 14.00 11.93 -4.40
C GLN A 34 14.40 12.87 -3.27
N ARG A 35 13.86 14.08 -3.25
CA ARG A 35 14.12 15.04 -2.15
C ARG A 35 13.56 14.55 -0.82
N GLU A 36 12.37 13.96 -0.82
CA GLU A 36 11.70 13.54 0.41
C GLU A 36 12.42 12.39 1.11
N PHE A 37 13.06 11.50 0.35
CA PHE A 37 13.80 10.32 0.84
C PHE A 37 15.33 10.51 0.86
N ALA A 38 15.82 11.75 0.76
CA ALA A 38 17.25 12.09 0.75
C ALA A 38 17.56 13.32 1.62
N LYS A 39 16.91 13.46 2.78
CA LYS A 39 17.10 14.63 3.65
C LYS A 39 18.34 14.50 4.52
N THR A 40 18.75 13.27 4.84
CA THR A 40 19.95 13.00 5.62
C THR A 40 20.95 12.12 4.84
N PRO A 41 22.24 12.14 5.20
CA PRO A 41 23.24 11.22 4.65
C PRO A 41 22.86 9.74 4.83
N GLU A 42 22.23 9.38 5.96
CA GLU A 42 21.77 8.01 6.18
C GLU A 42 20.63 7.63 5.24
N GLU A 43 19.70 8.55 4.97
CA GLU A 43 18.60 8.32 4.04
C GLU A 43 19.07 8.12 2.60
N LEU A 44 20.11 8.86 2.17
CA LEU A 44 20.75 8.70 0.86
C LEU A 44 21.31 7.29 0.62
N GLU A 45 21.85 6.66 1.66
CA GLU A 45 22.38 5.28 1.60
C GLU A 45 21.29 4.21 1.84
N THR A 46 20.11 4.63 2.30
CA THR A 46 19.02 3.72 2.69
C THR A 46 17.90 3.68 1.66
N TYR A 47 17.64 4.76 0.93
CA TYR A 47 16.51 4.85 0.01
C TYR A 47 16.97 5.16 -1.41
N ALA A 48 16.26 4.57 -2.38
CA ALA A 48 16.47 4.85 -3.78
C ALA A 48 15.12 5.08 -4.47
N VAL A 49 15.05 6.07 -5.36
CA VAL A 49 13.88 6.31 -6.21
C VAL A 49 14.25 5.91 -7.64
N THR A 50 13.56 4.92 -8.18
CA THR A 50 13.80 4.38 -9.52
C THR A 50 12.57 4.56 -10.40
N SER A 51 12.77 4.90 -11.68
CA SER A 51 11.69 4.99 -12.67
C SER A 51 11.46 3.67 -13.39
N GLU A 52 10.29 3.50 -14.00
CA GLU A 52 9.97 2.40 -14.93
C GLU A 52 10.22 0.99 -14.36
N SER A 53 9.70 0.72 -13.16
CA SER A 53 9.94 -0.56 -12.49
C SER A 53 8.85 -1.57 -12.78
N SER A 54 9.23 -2.81 -13.12
CA SER A 54 8.28 -3.91 -13.23
C SER A 54 7.89 -4.47 -11.85
N PRO A 55 6.60 -4.65 -11.53
CA PRO A 55 6.15 -5.20 -10.25
C PRO A 55 6.42 -6.69 -10.11
N ASN A 56 6.67 -7.39 -11.21
CA ASN A 56 6.89 -8.84 -11.22
C ASN A 56 7.82 -9.37 -12.33
N GLY A 57 8.59 -8.50 -12.99
CA GLY A 57 9.40 -8.88 -14.15
C GLY A 57 8.60 -8.98 -15.47
N SER A 58 7.32 -8.60 -15.46
CA SER A 58 6.52 -8.44 -16.69
C SER A 58 6.85 -7.14 -17.44
N LEU A 59 6.34 -7.03 -18.67
CA LEU A 59 6.41 -5.80 -19.47
C LEU A 59 5.61 -4.63 -18.87
N ARG A 60 4.74 -4.88 -17.88
CA ARG A 60 4.06 -3.81 -17.16
C ARG A 60 5.07 -3.11 -16.28
N ARG A 61 5.13 -1.78 -16.39
CA ARG A 61 5.98 -0.92 -15.58
C ARG A 61 5.08 0.06 -14.84
N VAL A 62 5.49 0.45 -13.64
CA VAL A 62 4.97 1.69 -13.04
C VAL A 62 5.95 2.81 -13.26
N ASP A 63 5.45 4.02 -13.12
CA ASP A 63 6.23 5.22 -13.32
C ASP A 63 7.40 5.30 -12.36
N GLN A 64 7.16 5.16 -11.05
CA GLN A 64 8.20 5.32 -10.03
C GLN A 64 8.03 4.35 -8.86
N VAL A 65 9.16 3.93 -8.30
CA VAL A 65 9.21 3.12 -7.08
C VAL A 65 10.24 3.71 -6.13
N VAL A 66 9.83 3.91 -4.87
CA VAL A 66 10.74 4.14 -3.75
C VAL A 66 11.12 2.79 -3.18
N ARG A 67 12.43 2.50 -3.15
CA ARG A 67 13.00 1.30 -2.57
C ARG A 67 13.77 1.63 -1.30
N ARG A 68 13.78 0.69 -0.37
CA ARG A 68 14.57 0.74 0.86
C ARG A 68 15.62 -0.38 0.83
N TYR A 69 16.86 -0.04 1.12
CA TYR A 69 17.97 -0.95 1.27
C TYR A 69 18.04 -1.48 2.70
N ASP A 70 18.11 -2.80 2.82
CA ASP A 70 18.37 -3.50 4.07
C ASP A 70 19.85 -3.89 4.13
N ARG A 71 20.59 -3.19 4.97
CA ARG A 71 22.04 -3.37 5.12
C ARG A 71 22.40 -4.73 5.70
N ASP A 72 21.58 -5.28 6.60
CA ASP A 72 21.89 -6.53 7.30
C ASP A 72 21.75 -7.74 6.37
N HIS A 73 20.89 -7.63 5.36
CA HIS A 73 20.57 -8.72 4.43
C HIS A 73 20.98 -8.43 2.98
N HIS A 74 21.59 -7.27 2.72
CA HIS A 74 22.00 -6.79 1.41
C HIS A 74 20.91 -6.93 0.33
N ASN A 75 19.69 -6.46 0.61
CA ASN A 75 18.56 -6.55 -0.32
C ASN A 75 17.78 -5.24 -0.45
N LEU A 76 16.93 -5.16 -1.47
CA LEU A 76 16.05 -4.00 -1.72
C LEU A 76 14.58 -4.39 -1.55
N ALA A 77 13.86 -3.54 -0.84
CA ALA A 77 12.42 -3.60 -0.63
C ALA A 77 11.70 -2.53 -1.43
N SER A 78 10.60 -2.84 -2.08
CA SER A 78 9.69 -1.79 -2.53
C SER A 78 8.88 -1.22 -1.37
N LEU A 79 8.98 0.09 -1.15
CA LEU A 79 8.27 0.80 -0.07
C LEU A 79 7.04 1.56 -0.59
N ILE A 80 7.21 2.30 -1.69
CA ILE A 80 6.15 3.09 -2.33
C ILE A 80 6.13 2.80 -3.82
N TRP A 81 4.94 2.52 -4.35
CA TRP A 81 4.67 2.51 -5.79
C TRP A 81 3.91 3.78 -6.15
N ASN A 82 4.42 4.56 -7.08
CA ASN A 82 3.72 5.73 -7.60
C ASN A 82 3.21 5.44 -9.02
N GLU A 83 1.90 5.59 -9.19
CA GLU A 83 1.25 5.59 -10.50
C GLU A 83 0.89 7.04 -10.85
N CYS A 84 1.43 7.53 -11.96
CA CYS A 84 1.24 8.89 -12.45
C CYS A 84 0.25 8.92 -13.61
N LYS A 85 -0.64 9.91 -13.58
CA LYS A 85 -1.45 10.30 -14.73
C LYS A 85 -1.26 11.78 -15.02
N ARG A 86 -1.43 12.14 -16.29
CA ARG A 86 -1.56 13.53 -16.72
C ARG A 86 -2.71 14.25 -15.98
N PRO A 87 -2.73 15.59 -15.90
CA PRO A 87 -3.79 16.28 -15.13
C PRO A 87 -5.21 16.05 -15.67
N SER A 88 -5.38 15.74 -16.96
CA SER A 88 -6.66 15.31 -17.55
C SER A 88 -6.91 13.79 -17.45
N GLY A 89 -6.05 13.05 -16.76
CA GLY A 89 -6.14 11.61 -16.60
C GLY A 89 -7.21 11.20 -15.60
N ASN A 90 -7.64 9.95 -15.67
CA ASN A 90 -8.67 9.41 -14.79
C ASN A 90 -8.07 8.96 -13.45
N PRO A 91 -8.44 9.58 -12.31
CA PRO A 91 -7.96 9.16 -11.00
C PRO A 91 -8.31 7.71 -10.65
N SER A 92 -9.50 7.24 -11.03
CA SER A 92 -9.93 5.86 -10.77
C SER A 92 -9.09 4.84 -11.53
N GLU A 93 -8.57 5.21 -12.71
CA GLU A 93 -7.66 4.36 -13.47
C GLU A 93 -6.28 4.28 -12.78
N ALA A 94 -5.75 5.40 -12.29
CA ALA A 94 -4.53 5.45 -11.50
C ALA A 94 -4.65 4.59 -10.24
N GLU A 95 -5.77 4.69 -9.52
CA GLU A 95 -6.07 3.87 -8.35
C GLU A 95 -6.12 2.37 -8.68
N ALA A 96 -6.79 1.99 -9.76
CA ALA A 96 -6.87 0.59 -10.18
C ALA A 96 -5.48 0.01 -10.56
N GLN A 97 -4.67 0.78 -11.28
CA GLN A 97 -3.31 0.38 -11.69
C GLN A 97 -2.36 0.30 -10.50
N ALA A 98 -2.39 1.29 -9.60
CA ALA A 98 -1.62 1.28 -8.38
C ALA A 98 -1.98 0.08 -7.48
N LEU A 99 -3.28 -0.29 -7.40
CA LEU A 99 -3.70 -1.48 -6.66
C LEU A 99 -3.16 -2.77 -7.30
N ASP A 100 -3.33 -2.97 -8.61
CA ASP A 100 -2.78 -4.15 -9.32
C ASP A 100 -1.26 -4.28 -9.10
N ALA A 101 -0.54 -3.18 -9.24
CA ALA A 101 0.91 -3.14 -9.04
C ALA A 101 1.30 -3.46 -7.59
N ALA A 102 0.64 -2.85 -6.61
CA ALA A 102 0.87 -3.11 -5.18
C ALA A 102 0.62 -4.58 -4.82
N GLN A 103 -0.48 -5.17 -5.30
CA GLN A 103 -0.79 -6.58 -5.04
C GLN A 103 0.23 -7.54 -5.66
N ARG A 104 0.72 -7.25 -6.87
CA ARG A 104 1.80 -8.01 -7.52
C ARG A 104 3.11 -7.91 -6.74
N CYS A 105 3.50 -6.70 -6.34
CA CYS A 105 4.70 -6.47 -5.55
C CYS A 105 4.63 -7.19 -4.19
N ILE A 106 3.51 -7.05 -3.47
CA ILE A 106 3.26 -7.78 -2.20
C ILE A 106 3.43 -9.29 -2.37
N ARG A 107 2.98 -9.88 -3.48
CA ARG A 107 3.16 -11.31 -3.73
C ARG A 107 4.61 -11.66 -4.07
N ARG A 108 5.25 -10.91 -4.97
CA ARG A 108 6.64 -11.15 -5.39
C ARG A 108 7.62 -11.04 -4.23
N GLU A 109 7.56 -9.92 -3.53
CA GLU A 109 8.46 -9.57 -2.43
C GLU A 109 7.95 -10.08 -1.08
N ASN A 110 6.84 -10.82 -1.10
CA ASN A 110 6.16 -11.45 0.02
C ASN A 110 5.66 -10.47 1.12
N LEU A 111 5.72 -9.14 0.90
CA LEU A 111 5.46 -8.05 1.84
C LEU A 111 4.15 -8.20 2.64
N LEU A 112 4.14 -7.72 3.90
CA LEU A 112 2.90 -7.64 4.69
C LEU A 112 1.96 -6.56 4.17
N TRP A 113 2.53 -5.47 3.67
CA TRP A 113 1.84 -4.32 3.11
C TRP A 113 2.81 -3.48 2.28
N ILE A 114 2.28 -2.55 1.50
CA ILE A 114 3.06 -1.54 0.77
C ILE A 114 2.28 -0.22 0.73
N TYR A 115 2.97 0.90 0.57
CA TYR A 115 2.31 2.16 0.25
C TYR A 115 2.13 2.28 -1.27
N ALA A 116 0.98 2.81 -1.67
CA ALA A 116 0.76 3.26 -3.03
C ALA A 116 0.52 4.75 -3.02
N LEU A 117 1.11 5.45 -3.98
CA LEU A 117 0.91 6.85 -4.30
C LEU A 117 0.22 6.88 -5.65
N THR A 118 -0.86 7.65 -5.76
CA THR A 118 -1.52 7.88 -7.05
C THR A 118 -1.51 9.37 -7.30
N THR A 119 -1.03 9.77 -8.46
CA THR A 119 -0.86 11.18 -8.81
C THR A 119 -1.59 11.51 -10.09
N VAL A 120 -2.27 12.65 -10.10
CA VAL A 120 -2.98 13.18 -11.28
C VAL A 120 -2.57 14.62 -11.41
N GLY A 121 -1.67 14.88 -12.34
CA GLY A 121 -1.00 16.17 -12.43
C GLY A 121 -0.18 16.49 -11.19
N VAL A 122 -0.47 17.63 -10.56
CA VAL A 122 0.15 18.06 -9.29
C VAL A 122 -0.65 17.69 -8.05
N THR A 123 -1.70 16.88 -8.21
CA THR A 123 -2.51 16.39 -7.10
C THR A 123 -2.20 14.94 -6.79
N PHE A 124 -2.40 14.51 -5.55
CA PHE A 124 -2.05 13.16 -5.12
C PHE A 124 -2.96 12.60 -4.03
N ARG A 125 -2.93 11.28 -3.91
CA ARG A 125 -3.44 10.52 -2.77
C ARG A 125 -2.48 9.42 -2.40
N VAL A 126 -2.49 9.07 -1.12
CA VAL A 126 -1.65 8.02 -0.59
C VAL A 126 -2.48 6.95 0.10
N TRP A 127 -2.07 5.73 -0.12
CA TRP A 127 -2.79 4.53 0.21
C TRP A 127 -1.89 3.56 0.95
N LYS A 128 -2.48 2.80 1.85
CA LYS A 128 -1.89 1.58 2.40
C LYS A 128 -2.58 0.37 1.78
N VAL A 129 -1.81 -0.52 1.19
CA VAL A 129 -2.31 -1.80 0.68
C VAL A 129 -1.77 -2.90 1.57
N VAL A 130 -2.67 -3.65 2.22
CA VAL A 130 -2.30 -4.75 3.13
C VAL A 130 -2.57 -6.09 2.46
N LYS A 131 -1.64 -7.04 2.58
CA LYS A 131 -1.70 -8.37 1.96
C LYS A 131 -3.02 -9.11 2.19
N ARG A 132 -3.65 -8.91 3.35
CA ARG A 132 -4.93 -9.58 3.68
C ARG A 132 -6.17 -8.92 3.11
N LYS A 133 -6.15 -7.59 2.95
CA LYS A 133 -7.33 -6.83 2.52
C LYS A 133 -7.36 -6.62 1.02
N GLN A 134 -6.19 -6.58 0.37
CA GLN A 134 -6.06 -6.45 -1.09
C GLN A 134 -6.85 -5.24 -1.66
N GLN A 135 -6.95 -4.15 -0.91
CA GLN A 135 -7.66 -2.93 -1.29
C GLN A 135 -6.82 -1.70 -0.96
N LEU A 136 -7.05 -0.60 -1.67
CA LEU A 136 -6.50 0.71 -1.32
C LEU A 136 -7.18 1.23 -0.06
N MET A 137 -6.43 1.36 1.03
CA MET A 137 -6.91 2.04 2.23
C MET A 137 -6.39 3.47 2.23
N PRO A 138 -7.26 4.50 2.12
CA PRO A 138 -6.79 5.87 2.11
C PRO A 138 -6.14 6.17 3.46
N LEU A 139 -4.92 6.70 3.43
CA LEU A 139 -4.28 7.18 4.65
C LEU A 139 -4.82 8.55 5.06
N MET A 140 -5.32 9.32 4.09
CA MET A 140 -5.83 10.67 4.28
C MET A 140 -6.95 10.98 3.29
N GLY A 141 -8.02 11.59 3.80
CA GLY A 141 -9.10 12.17 3.01
C GLY A 141 -9.79 11.23 2.03
N THR A 142 -10.85 11.74 1.40
CA THR A 142 -11.52 11.09 0.27
C THR A 142 -11.11 11.69 -1.07
N MET A 143 -10.41 12.82 -1.06
CA MET A 143 -10.11 13.62 -2.24
C MET A 143 -8.60 13.69 -2.51
N TYR A 144 -8.26 13.98 -3.77
CA TYR A 144 -6.89 14.30 -4.18
C TYR A 144 -6.49 15.66 -3.62
N ILE A 145 -5.29 15.71 -3.05
CA ILE A 145 -4.74 16.92 -2.41
C ILE A 145 -3.78 17.57 -3.40
N ASN A 146 -3.87 18.89 -3.58
CA ASN A 146 -2.89 19.62 -4.38
C ASN A 146 -1.55 19.68 -3.62
N ALA A 147 -0.45 19.34 -4.28
CA ALA A 147 0.88 19.33 -3.66
C ALA A 147 1.30 20.68 -3.06
N ASP A 148 0.83 21.81 -3.61
CA ASP A 148 1.15 23.14 -3.11
C ASP A 148 0.17 23.67 -2.04
N SER A 149 -0.83 22.88 -1.65
CA SER A 149 -1.78 23.24 -0.60
C SER A 149 -1.21 23.02 0.80
N GLU A 150 -1.76 23.72 1.80
CA GLU A 150 -1.36 23.51 3.20
C GLU A 150 -1.71 22.11 3.73
N GLU A 151 -2.78 21.52 3.20
CA GLU A 151 -3.26 20.17 3.54
C GLU A 151 -2.23 19.09 3.19
N ALA A 152 -1.38 19.34 2.18
CA ALA A 152 -0.36 18.40 1.75
C ALA A 152 0.71 18.15 2.82
N TRP A 153 0.96 19.12 3.74
CA TRP A 153 1.97 19.00 4.79
C TRP A 153 1.77 17.77 5.69
N ILE A 154 0.50 17.56 6.07
CA ILE A 154 0.12 16.53 7.04
C ILE A 154 0.53 15.16 6.50
N THR A 155 0.56 15.05 5.17
CA THR A 155 0.88 13.85 4.41
C THR A 155 2.36 13.47 4.51
N SER A 156 3.32 14.39 4.37
CA SER A 156 4.77 14.04 4.36
C SER A 156 5.28 13.51 5.71
N CYS A 157 4.78 14.04 6.84
CA CYS A 157 5.25 13.67 8.18
C CYS A 157 4.97 12.21 8.59
N ARG A 158 4.04 11.50 7.94
CA ARG A 158 3.68 10.12 8.33
C ARG A 158 4.47 9.04 7.60
N TYR A 159 5.14 9.33 6.49
CA TYR A 159 5.93 8.34 5.73
C TYR A 159 7.39 8.25 6.19
N ALA A 160 7.96 9.38 6.63
CA ALA A 160 9.35 9.48 7.09
C ALA A 160 9.57 8.97 8.52
N GLY A 161 8.49 8.84 9.31
CA GLY A 161 8.54 8.41 10.71
C GLY A 161 8.59 6.89 10.89
N GLY A 162 9.68 6.24 10.47
CA GLY A 162 10.24 5.04 11.12
C GLY A 162 9.47 3.71 11.12
N ASP A 163 8.20 3.65 10.68
CA ASP A 163 7.38 2.43 10.77
C ASP A 163 7.27 1.68 9.42
N GLY A 164 8.31 1.81 8.59
CA GLY A 164 8.46 1.16 7.29
C GLY A 164 8.47 -0.36 7.43
N GLY A 165 7.29 -0.96 7.24
CA GLY A 165 6.99 -2.34 7.54
C GLY A 165 7.93 -3.36 6.90
N VAL A 166 7.98 -4.49 7.58
CA VAL A 166 8.89 -5.59 7.36
C VAL A 166 8.78 -6.19 5.96
N LEU A 167 9.95 -6.34 5.35
CA LEU A 167 10.31 -7.30 4.32
C LEU A 167 10.25 -8.72 4.86
N PRO A 168 9.50 -9.65 4.26
CA PRO A 168 9.76 -11.06 4.39
C PRO A 168 10.45 -11.55 3.11
N SER A 169 11.67 -11.07 2.87
CA SER A 169 12.60 -11.69 1.89
C SER A 169 13.15 -13.05 2.38
N GLN A 170 12.62 -13.58 3.49
CA GLN A 170 13.09 -14.80 4.15
C GLN A 170 12.08 -15.96 4.12
N SER A 171 11.36 -16.17 3.01
CA SER A 171 10.65 -17.44 2.81
C SER A 171 11.59 -18.65 2.77
N HIS A 172 12.91 -18.46 2.56
CA HIS A 172 13.91 -19.52 2.64
C HIS A 172 14.33 -19.88 4.07
N LEU A 173 14.34 -18.95 5.03
CA LEU A 173 14.68 -19.25 6.43
C LEU A 173 13.52 -19.90 7.22
N LEU A 174 12.31 -19.89 6.67
CA LEU A 174 11.20 -20.68 7.21
C LEU A 174 11.28 -22.18 6.85
N LYS A 175 12.18 -22.57 5.94
CA LYS A 175 12.40 -23.99 5.61
C LYS A 175 13.46 -24.66 6.49
N GLU A 176 14.34 -23.90 7.15
CA GLU A 176 15.48 -24.47 7.90
C GLU A 176 15.15 -24.95 9.33
N TYR A 177 13.93 -24.71 9.82
CA TYR A 177 13.49 -25.18 11.15
C TYR A 177 12.48 -26.34 11.12
N ALA A 178 12.16 -26.88 9.94
CA ALA A 178 11.47 -28.16 9.84
C ALA A 178 12.54 -29.27 9.76
N GLY A 179 12.84 -29.87 10.91
CA GLY A 179 13.85 -30.91 11.03
C GLY A 179 13.58 -32.16 10.18
N GLU A 180 14.66 -32.57 9.50
CA GLU A 180 15.07 -33.95 9.14
C GLU A 180 14.38 -34.69 7.97
N PRO A 181 14.99 -35.77 7.44
CA PRO A 181 16.39 -35.93 7.00
C PRO A 181 16.48 -36.60 5.60
N GLY A 182 17.66 -36.60 4.99
CA GLY A 182 18.05 -37.67 4.05
C GLY A 182 18.22 -37.28 2.57
N GLU A 183 19.48 -37.39 2.14
CA GLU A 183 19.91 -38.02 0.88
C GLU A 183 19.32 -37.52 -0.45
N SER A 184 20.15 -36.85 -1.25
CA SER A 184 20.96 -37.51 -2.29
C SER A 184 21.26 -36.55 -3.43
N SER A 185 22.47 -36.69 -3.94
CA SER A 185 23.03 -36.00 -5.09
C SER A 185 22.22 -36.24 -6.37
N MET A 186 22.11 -35.23 -7.24
CA MET A 186 22.38 -35.43 -8.66
C MET A 186 22.73 -34.11 -9.35
N GLN A 187 23.88 -34.15 -10.01
CA GLN A 187 24.35 -33.22 -11.02
C GLN A 187 23.37 -33.20 -12.20
N GLY A 188 23.14 -32.04 -12.78
CA GLY A 188 22.36 -31.88 -14.01
C GLY A 188 22.78 -30.61 -14.74
N SER A 189 23.56 -30.82 -15.80
CA SER A 189 24.20 -29.88 -16.71
C SER A 189 23.29 -28.80 -17.31
N GLU A 190 23.87 -27.61 -17.46
CA GLU A 190 23.41 -26.52 -18.31
C GLU A 190 23.21 -27.00 -19.76
N GLN A 191 22.06 -26.66 -20.35
CA GLN A 191 21.83 -26.78 -21.78
C GLN A 191 21.23 -25.47 -22.28
N TRP A 192 22.10 -24.64 -22.83
CA TRP A 192 21.78 -23.42 -23.55
C TRP A 192 21.04 -23.77 -24.83
N TYR A 193 19.82 -23.26 -25.01
CA TYR A 193 19.15 -23.25 -26.31
C TYR A 193 19.48 -21.93 -27.00
N GLU A 194 20.30 -21.99 -28.04
CA GLU A 194 20.46 -20.93 -29.04
C GLU A 194 19.12 -20.73 -29.78
N GLN A 195 18.61 -19.49 -29.80
CA GLN A 195 17.55 -19.09 -30.72
C GLN A 195 18.17 -18.55 -32.02
N PRO A 196 17.62 -18.87 -33.21
CA PRO A 196 18.09 -18.32 -34.46
C PRO A 196 17.66 -16.85 -34.63
N GLU A 197 18.61 -16.01 -35.05
CA GLU A 197 18.38 -14.63 -35.44
C GLU A 197 17.44 -14.53 -36.66
N LEU A 198 16.40 -13.71 -36.54
CA LEU A 198 15.61 -13.25 -37.68
C LEU A 198 16.12 -11.87 -38.12
N PRO A 199 16.26 -11.62 -39.43
CA PRO A 199 16.80 -10.36 -39.95
C PRO A 199 15.81 -9.19 -39.82
N PRO A 200 16.30 -7.94 -39.77
CA PRO A 200 15.47 -6.76 -39.55
C PRO A 200 14.68 -6.40 -40.81
N SER A 201 13.35 -6.43 -40.72
CA SER A 201 12.48 -5.87 -41.74
C SER A 201 12.37 -4.36 -41.58
N SER A 202 12.73 -3.66 -42.66
CA SER A 202 12.63 -2.23 -42.87
C SER A 202 11.17 -1.77 -42.91
N TRP A 203 10.76 -0.94 -41.96
CA TRP A 203 9.49 -0.22 -42.02
C TRP A 203 9.67 1.06 -42.84
N HIS A 204 9.20 1.01 -44.08
CA HIS A 204 8.87 2.19 -44.88
C HIS A 204 7.70 2.93 -44.22
N MET A 205 7.91 4.19 -43.87
CA MET A 205 6.84 5.16 -43.66
C MET A 205 6.39 5.68 -45.02
N GLU A 206 5.12 5.49 -45.35
CA GLU A 206 4.43 6.30 -46.36
C GLU A 206 3.34 7.11 -45.66
N GLU A 207 3.29 8.37 -46.06
CA GLU A 207 2.38 9.43 -45.67
C GLU A 207 1.00 9.27 -46.32
N ASP A 208 0.10 10.14 -45.84
CA ASP A 208 -1.17 10.58 -46.42
C ASP A 208 -2.45 9.76 -46.17
N GLY A 209 -3.46 10.51 -45.68
CA GLY A 209 -4.85 10.07 -45.69
C GLY A 209 -5.74 10.79 -44.70
N GLN A 210 -5.89 12.12 -44.84
CA GLN A 210 -6.99 12.87 -44.22
C GLN A 210 -8.34 12.21 -44.56
N GLN A 211 -9.16 11.89 -43.55
CA GLN A 211 -10.59 11.68 -43.76
C GLN A 211 -11.44 12.20 -42.60
N GLN A 212 -12.58 12.74 -43.01
CA GLN A 212 -13.44 13.71 -42.34
C GLN A 212 -14.32 13.08 -41.25
N MET A 213 -14.60 13.89 -40.23
CA MET A 213 -15.66 13.67 -39.24
C MET A 213 -17.03 14.12 -39.80
N PRO A 214 -18.11 13.40 -39.51
CA PRO A 214 -19.46 13.96 -39.49
C PRO A 214 -19.99 14.16 -38.06
N LEU A 215 -20.60 15.33 -37.86
CA LEU A 215 -21.52 15.68 -36.77
C LEU A 215 -22.78 14.80 -36.77
N PRO A 216 -23.46 14.70 -35.62
CA PRO A 216 -24.85 15.13 -35.55
C PRO A 216 -25.07 16.08 -34.35
N ALA A 217 -25.66 17.25 -34.58
CA ALA A 217 -27.10 17.52 -34.61
C ALA A 217 -27.74 17.46 -33.20
N SER A 218 -28.07 18.66 -32.75
CA SER A 218 -28.86 19.04 -31.59
C SER A 218 -30.28 18.45 -31.62
N GLU A 219 -30.74 17.93 -30.48
CA GLU A 219 -32.16 17.97 -30.14
C GLU A 219 -32.35 18.43 -28.70
N ASP A 220 -33.15 19.47 -28.62
CA ASP A 220 -33.71 20.18 -27.48
C ASP A 220 -34.97 19.43 -27.05
N THR A 221 -35.12 19.10 -25.77
CA THR A 221 -36.44 18.82 -25.20
C THR A 221 -36.44 19.10 -23.70
N GLY A 222 -37.05 20.21 -23.32
CA GLY A 222 -37.43 20.51 -21.94
C GLY A 222 -38.65 19.71 -21.49
N MET A 223 -38.72 19.42 -20.19
CA MET A 223 -39.92 19.33 -19.33
C MET A 223 -39.42 18.99 -17.92
N GLN A 224 -39.40 19.94 -16.97
CA GLN A 224 -40.46 20.26 -16.02
C GLN A 224 -40.92 19.12 -15.08
N SER A 225 -40.87 19.46 -13.79
CA SER A 225 -41.80 19.06 -12.72
C SER A 225 -41.60 17.69 -12.07
N SER A 226 -41.15 17.65 -10.82
CA SER A 226 -42.07 17.78 -9.67
C SER A 226 -41.35 17.53 -8.34
N THR A 227 -41.67 18.40 -7.41
CA THR A 227 -41.36 18.37 -5.97
C THR A 227 -42.03 17.18 -5.31
N GLN A 228 -41.34 16.44 -4.44
CA GLN A 228 -42.01 15.74 -3.36
C GLN A 228 -41.15 15.68 -2.11
N ASP A 229 -41.47 16.60 -1.20
CA ASP A 229 -41.10 16.58 0.21
C ASP A 229 -41.66 15.32 0.86
N ILE A 230 -40.83 14.62 1.63
CA ILE A 230 -41.30 13.68 2.65
C ILE A 230 -40.66 14.09 3.98
N TYR A 231 -41.46 14.81 4.75
CA TYR A 231 -41.33 14.99 6.19
C TYR A 231 -41.62 13.65 6.89
N TYR A 232 -40.81 13.29 7.88
CA TYR A 232 -41.29 12.60 9.07
C TYR A 232 -40.68 13.26 10.31
N GLU A 233 -41.58 13.70 11.18
CA GLU A 233 -41.33 14.31 12.48
C GLU A 233 -40.82 13.32 13.53
N GLU A 234 -40.19 13.89 14.54
CA GLU A 234 -39.74 13.29 15.78
C GLU A 234 -40.89 12.83 16.69
N ALA A 235 -40.68 11.72 17.38
CA ALA A 235 -41.15 11.46 18.75
C ALA A 235 -40.13 10.48 19.34
N GLY A 236 -39.42 10.72 20.44
CA GLY A 236 -39.88 11.25 21.71
C GLY A 236 -39.79 10.11 22.75
N GLY A 237 -39.16 10.37 23.89
CA GLY A 237 -39.48 9.63 25.12
C GLY A 237 -38.54 8.50 25.56
N SER A 238 -37.58 8.89 26.39
CA SER A 238 -37.07 8.22 27.59
C SER A 238 -37.71 6.88 28.01
N THR A 239 -36.87 5.86 28.26
CA THR A 239 -36.94 5.08 29.51
C THR A 239 -35.61 4.33 29.70
N ALA A 240 -34.91 4.72 30.77
CA ALA A 240 -33.81 3.95 31.31
C ALA A 240 -34.33 2.59 31.77
N VAL A 241 -33.97 1.54 31.03
CA VAL A 241 -34.14 0.16 31.47
C VAL A 241 -32.76 -0.33 31.87
N GLU A 242 -32.53 -0.40 33.18
CA GLU A 242 -31.46 -1.21 33.78
C GLU A 242 -31.59 -2.63 33.25
N ARG A 243 -30.86 -2.95 32.17
CA ARG A 243 -30.55 -4.33 31.84
C ARG A 243 -29.46 -4.78 32.79
N THR A 244 -29.89 -5.44 33.85
CA THR A 244 -29.06 -6.42 34.55
C THR A 244 -28.71 -7.51 33.55
N THR A 245 -27.62 -7.30 32.80
CA THR A 245 -27.05 -8.34 31.95
C THR A 245 -26.50 -9.40 32.88
N ALA A 246 -27.21 -10.53 32.95
CA ALA A 246 -26.68 -11.77 33.47
C ALA A 246 -25.28 -11.95 32.87
N ARG A 247 -24.25 -11.90 33.73
CA ARG A 247 -22.85 -12.14 33.37
C ARG A 247 -22.77 -13.53 32.75
N THR A 248 -22.88 -13.61 31.42
CA THR A 248 -22.42 -14.78 30.68
C THR A 248 -20.99 -15.01 31.11
N ALA A 249 -20.74 -16.14 31.76
CA ALA A 249 -19.43 -16.48 32.30
C ALA A 249 -18.36 -16.22 31.23
N GLU A 250 -17.47 -15.27 31.51
CA GLU A 250 -16.41 -14.89 30.58
C GLU A 250 -15.59 -16.15 30.28
N THR A 251 -15.53 -16.54 29.01
CA THR A 251 -14.80 -17.75 28.60
C THR A 251 -13.34 -17.37 28.39
N TRP A 252 -12.46 -17.89 29.25
CA TRP A 252 -11.02 -17.70 29.19
C TRP A 252 -10.32 -18.92 28.59
N SER A 253 -9.41 -18.71 27.64
CA SER A 253 -8.60 -19.77 27.03
C SER A 253 -7.12 -19.42 27.10
N LYS A 254 -6.30 -20.34 27.60
CA LYS A 254 -4.84 -20.17 27.63
C LYS A 254 -4.28 -20.48 26.25
N VAL A 255 -3.47 -19.59 25.70
CA VAL A 255 -2.82 -19.79 24.40
C VAL A 255 -1.30 -19.71 24.53
N GLU A 256 -0.63 -20.51 23.70
CA GLU A 256 0.79 -20.35 23.45
C GLU A 256 0.97 -19.34 22.31
N VAL A 257 1.74 -18.31 22.59
CA VAL A 257 1.97 -17.21 21.67
C VAL A 257 3.37 -17.34 21.11
N HIS A 258 3.47 -17.54 19.80
CA HIS A 258 4.74 -17.57 19.10
C HIS A 258 5.11 -16.15 18.70
N LYS A 259 6.23 -15.68 19.24
CA LYS A 259 6.81 -14.38 18.92
C LYS A 259 7.71 -14.52 17.71
N THR A 260 7.32 -13.95 16.60
CA THR A 260 8.20 -13.78 15.44
C THR A 260 8.80 -12.38 15.53
N ARG A 261 10.12 -12.32 15.73
CA ARG A 261 10.85 -11.05 15.72
C ARG A 261 11.01 -10.60 14.27
N HIS A 262 10.70 -9.34 14.03
CA HIS A 262 10.90 -8.69 12.76
C HIS A 262 11.71 -7.40 12.96
N LEU A 263 12.28 -6.86 11.87
CA LEU A 263 13.11 -5.66 11.90
C LEU A 263 12.41 -4.43 12.50
N THR A 264 11.08 -4.32 12.38
CA THR A 264 10.32 -3.16 12.89
C THR A 264 9.43 -3.48 14.09
N GLY A 265 9.57 -4.67 14.69
CA GLY A 265 8.75 -5.05 15.84
C GLY A 265 8.62 -6.54 16.02
N SER A 266 7.58 -6.96 16.73
CA SER A 266 7.31 -8.37 16.96
C SER A 266 5.87 -8.66 16.61
N GLN A 267 5.65 -9.70 15.81
CA GLN A 267 4.34 -10.26 15.54
C GLN A 267 4.13 -11.45 16.47
N TYR A 268 2.89 -11.62 16.92
CA TYR A 268 2.49 -12.64 17.86
C TYR A 268 1.40 -13.47 17.22
N SER A 269 1.69 -14.75 16.98
CA SER A 269 0.72 -15.69 16.43
C SER A 269 0.30 -16.72 17.46
N PHE A 270 -0.96 -17.13 17.43
CA PHE A 270 -1.48 -18.19 18.29
C PHE A 270 -2.66 -18.90 17.62
N THR A 271 -2.90 -20.14 18.02
CA THR A 271 -4.04 -20.94 17.53
C THR A 271 -5.24 -20.79 18.47
N THR A 272 -6.38 -20.42 17.90
CA THR A 272 -7.66 -20.34 18.62
C THR A 272 -8.26 -21.72 18.90
N ASN A 273 -9.25 -21.81 19.79
CA ASN A 273 -9.98 -23.06 20.08
C ASN A 273 -10.65 -23.68 18.83
N SER A 274 -10.87 -22.88 17.78
CA SER A 274 -11.40 -23.31 16.49
C SER A 274 -10.32 -23.73 15.48
N ASN A 275 -9.08 -23.99 15.91
CA ASN A 275 -7.93 -24.32 15.06
C ASN A 275 -7.58 -23.26 13.99
N HIS A 276 -8.04 -22.02 14.16
CA HIS A 276 -7.63 -20.90 13.32
C HIS A 276 -6.44 -20.18 13.94
N VAL A 277 -5.39 -19.97 13.15
CA VAL A 277 -4.25 -19.12 13.53
C VAL A 277 -4.67 -17.66 13.50
N LYS A 278 -4.34 -16.93 14.56
CA LYS A 278 -4.50 -15.49 14.68
C LYS A 278 -3.14 -14.85 14.79
N ASP A 279 -3.00 -13.74 14.07
CA ASP A 279 -1.83 -12.88 14.15
C ASP A 279 -2.23 -11.55 14.76
N THR A 280 -1.41 -11.13 15.71
CA THR A 280 -1.59 -9.93 16.53
C THR A 280 -0.27 -9.19 16.65
N VAL A 281 -0.33 -7.91 17.00
CA VAL A 281 0.82 -7.09 17.39
C VAL A 281 0.81 -6.86 18.90
N LYS A 282 1.92 -6.35 19.45
CA LYS A 282 2.06 -6.12 20.90
C LYS A 282 0.90 -5.31 21.49
N ASP A 283 0.47 -4.28 20.79
CA ASP A 283 -0.55 -3.33 21.25
C ASP A 283 -1.97 -3.92 21.23
N ASP A 284 -2.17 -5.06 20.56
CA ASP A 284 -3.44 -5.79 20.61
C ASP A 284 -3.66 -6.49 21.97
N TRP A 285 -2.60 -6.63 22.78
CA TRP A 285 -2.62 -7.34 24.05
C TRP A 285 -2.70 -6.39 25.24
N MET A 286 -3.67 -6.62 26.11
CA MET A 286 -3.85 -5.85 27.34
C MET A 286 -3.29 -6.61 28.54
N GLU A 287 -2.60 -5.91 29.44
CA GLU A 287 -2.14 -6.48 30.71
C GLU A 287 -3.35 -6.72 31.64
N THR A 288 -3.35 -7.86 32.33
CA THR A 288 -4.39 -8.22 33.29
C THR A 288 -3.84 -9.12 34.39
N GLU A 289 -4.63 -9.33 35.43
CA GLU A 289 -4.38 -10.34 36.44
C GLU A 289 -5.39 -11.48 36.26
N HIS A 290 -4.88 -12.67 35.93
CA HIS A 290 -5.70 -13.86 35.79
C HIS A 290 -5.22 -14.93 36.77
N LYS A 291 -6.10 -15.41 37.65
CA LYS A 291 -5.78 -16.40 38.71
C LYS A 291 -4.59 -15.99 39.59
N GLY A 292 -4.59 -14.76 40.09
CA GLY A 292 -3.58 -14.26 41.04
C GLY A 292 -2.18 -14.06 40.45
N ARG A 293 -2.06 -14.03 39.12
CA ARG A 293 -0.79 -13.87 38.41
C ARG A 293 -0.98 -12.92 37.23
N ARG A 294 0.06 -12.15 36.91
CA ARG A 294 0.08 -11.30 35.72
C ARG A 294 -0.08 -12.13 34.44
N ALA A 295 -0.89 -11.62 33.52
CA ALA A 295 -1.14 -12.18 32.20
C ALA A 295 -1.32 -11.05 31.18
N TRP A 296 -1.26 -11.42 29.91
CA TRP A 296 -1.69 -10.57 28.81
C TRP A 296 -2.86 -11.24 28.12
N TYR A 297 -3.88 -10.48 27.74
CA TYR A 297 -5.06 -11.03 27.10
C TYR A 297 -5.44 -10.29 25.82
N TYR A 298 -6.04 -11.03 24.91
CA TYR A 298 -6.60 -10.59 23.64
C TYR A 298 -8.04 -11.07 23.55
N ARG A 299 -8.98 -10.17 23.27
CA ARG A 299 -10.42 -10.49 23.20
C ARG A 299 -10.84 -10.68 21.75
N HIS A 300 -11.38 -11.85 21.42
CA HIS A 300 -11.91 -12.13 20.09
C HIS A 300 -13.19 -12.97 20.16
N LYS A 301 -14.25 -12.49 19.50
CA LYS A 301 -15.57 -13.16 19.43
C LYS A 301 -16.09 -13.61 20.81
N GLY A 302 -15.96 -12.74 21.81
CA GLY A 302 -16.44 -13.01 23.18
C GLY A 302 -15.56 -13.94 24.02
N VAL A 303 -14.48 -14.49 23.47
CA VAL A 303 -13.51 -15.31 24.18
C VAL A 303 -12.28 -14.47 24.54
N TYR A 304 -11.78 -14.65 25.76
CA TYR A 304 -10.57 -14.04 26.28
C TYR A 304 -9.40 -15.02 26.14
N TYR A 305 -8.53 -14.78 25.16
CA TYR A 305 -7.31 -15.55 25.00
C TYR A 305 -6.21 -14.93 25.84
N TYR A 306 -5.52 -15.71 26.67
CA TYR A 306 -4.48 -15.17 27.55
C TYR A 306 -3.17 -15.95 27.47
N THR A 307 -2.06 -15.24 27.67
CA THR A 307 -0.71 -15.78 27.78
C THR A 307 0.00 -15.25 29.03
N ARG A 308 1.02 -15.99 29.49
CA ARG A 308 1.90 -15.60 30.61
C ARG A 308 3.23 -15.02 30.14
N VAL A 309 3.54 -15.15 28.85
CA VAL A 309 4.73 -14.56 28.25
C VAL A 309 4.34 -13.17 27.81
N LYS A 310 5.12 -12.17 28.21
CA LYS A 310 4.90 -10.80 27.74
C LYS A 310 5.05 -10.77 26.23
N PRO A 311 4.02 -10.35 25.48
CA PRO A 311 4.17 -10.06 24.07
C PRO A 311 5.31 -9.02 23.91
#